data_AF-A0A2A6EHJ2-F1
#
_entry.id   AF-A0A2A6EHJ2-F1
#
_cell.length_a   1.000
_cell.length_b   1.000
_cell.length_c   1.000
_cell.angle_alpha   90.00
_cell.angle_beta   90.00
_cell.angle_gamma   90.00
#
_symmetry.space_group_name_H-M   'P 1'
#
loop_
_entity.id
_entity.type
_entity.pdbx_description
1 polymer ?
#
loop_
_entity_poly.entity_id
_entity_poly.type
_entity_poly.pdbx_seq_one_letter_code
_entity_poly.pdbx_strand_id
1 'polypeptide(L)'
;MAIATTAFSQSKAVYVGKQSPKKAAQKTVYYLKPAGALFEATPKTGKMVGTSYLYVPGYGTAKFAPVAPKSTQLFWHQNIYDMNGNCTSFDRTGQTGKSFSIDNEGNFYLTSRFNGADAIPTIVCGTDSFTLSEENPHWGPLDYDLPAVMYWYPRIKSGTLTGTETHIRPLQFTDDKVNGYFLGGMDNGYLFGSGTISGGQYTSRGVQQVLEKPMAPLWVEDIFLTAISKSSTPLPKGTELTMLITNVETDAQGVKKPGSEILAELKCTAENLEANDPINDNNGKTYNKFAAVFYPEGKGFLIDKEFAVIVRGFDQAGVDMGLSGVGIPYYNKVLNPALCLITTKDGNKKTANIYADNNIALGVTFSAKFDYANGYVDEGSATSFNYGLVQMNNEGTMGQTTCTQGMVFPGAVAQLNGTWYDEKKQEQYTLSGMASWIKGYTIDEESYKDYGLTVVKFTCEALPSNVQGRKCDILIHGKGVVSNKPLTVVQGDITAGIDNINKPTLQKEYPMYNAAGQRVQKGYKGIVIQNGMKRVNK
;
A
#
# COMPACT_ATOMS: atom_id res chain seq x y z
N MET A 1 13.22 -14.29 17.15
CA MET A 1 11.95 -14.59 17.85
C MET A 1 10.87 -14.72 16.80
N ALA A 2 10.26 -15.90 16.67
CA ALA A 2 9.19 -16.16 15.70
C ALA A 2 7.96 -15.31 16.05
N ILE A 3 7.47 -14.53 15.07
CA ILE A 3 6.23 -13.77 15.21
C ILE A 3 5.11 -14.79 15.19
N ALA A 4 4.44 -15.01 16.32
CA ALA A 4 3.17 -15.72 16.32
C ALA A 4 2.12 -14.80 15.67
N THR A 5 2.03 -14.82 14.34
CA THR A 5 0.93 -14.22 13.59
C THR A 5 -0.24 -15.20 13.62
N THR A 6 -1.05 -15.16 14.68
CA THR A 6 -2.32 -15.90 14.69
C THR A 6 -3.31 -15.19 13.77
N ALA A 7 -3.72 -15.88 12.71
CA ALA A 7 -4.86 -15.43 11.91
C ALA A 7 -6.14 -15.61 12.72
N PHE A 8 -7.07 -14.66 12.61
CA PHE A 8 -8.37 -14.71 13.27
C PHE A 8 -9.49 -14.40 12.27
N SER A 9 -10.70 -14.83 12.61
CA SER A 9 -11.91 -14.49 11.86
C SER A 9 -12.84 -13.65 12.74
N GLN A 10 -13.51 -12.68 12.11
CA GLN A 10 -14.53 -11.90 12.81
C GLN A 10 -15.79 -12.75 13.01
N SER A 11 -16.08 -13.06 14.28
CA SER A 11 -17.20 -13.92 14.68
C SER A 11 -18.46 -13.17 15.10
N LYS A 12 -18.38 -11.83 15.25
CA LYS A 12 -19.50 -10.97 15.65
C LYS A 12 -19.84 -9.90 14.62
N ALA A 13 -21.11 -9.82 14.25
CA ALA A 13 -21.66 -8.82 13.35
C ALA A 13 -21.93 -7.52 14.12
N VAL A 14 -21.17 -6.49 13.78
CA VAL A 14 -21.31 -5.17 14.42
C VAL A 14 -22.37 -4.34 13.68
N TYR A 15 -23.20 -3.64 14.45
CA TYR A 15 -24.28 -2.80 13.96
C TYR A 15 -23.88 -1.32 13.99
N VAL A 16 -24.16 -0.58 12.93
CA VAL A 16 -23.98 0.89 12.91
C VAL A 16 -24.95 1.57 13.88
N GLY A 17 -24.45 2.08 15.02
CA GLY A 17 -25.21 2.96 15.91
C GLY A 17 -26.07 2.29 17.00
N LYS A 18 -26.03 0.96 17.21
CA LYS A 18 -26.65 0.30 18.39
C LYS A 18 -25.66 0.00 19.51
N GLN A 19 -24.40 -0.17 19.18
CA GLN A 19 -23.29 0.21 20.03
C GLN A 19 -22.70 1.37 19.27
N SER A 20 -22.68 2.59 19.81
CA SER A 20 -21.80 3.59 19.22
C SER A 20 -20.42 2.91 19.18
N PRO A 21 -19.83 2.64 18.00
CA PRO A 21 -18.38 2.67 17.98
C PRO A 21 -18.10 4.06 18.56
N LYS A 22 -17.37 4.15 19.67
CA LYS A 22 -16.89 5.46 20.10
C LYS A 22 -16.30 6.05 18.82
N LYS A 23 -16.90 7.10 18.22
CA LYS A 23 -16.20 7.90 17.22
C LYS A 23 -14.86 8.13 17.90
N ALA A 24 -13.79 7.49 17.40
CA ALA A 24 -12.52 7.49 18.10
C ALA A 24 -12.28 8.96 18.44
N ALA A 25 -12.25 9.28 19.74
CA ALA A 25 -12.29 10.66 20.16
C ALA A 25 -11.11 11.31 19.45
N GLN A 26 -11.40 12.29 18.59
CA GLN A 26 -10.37 12.86 17.74
C GLN A 26 -9.23 13.29 18.66
N LYS A 27 -8.04 12.70 18.46
CA LYS A 27 -6.89 13.06 19.26
C LYS A 27 -6.50 14.50 18.93
N THR A 28 -5.97 15.20 19.93
CA THR A 28 -5.45 16.57 19.76
C THR A 28 -4.24 16.59 18.83
N VAL A 29 -3.48 15.50 18.80
CA VAL A 29 -2.32 15.29 17.91
C VAL A 29 -2.53 13.99 17.13
N TYR A 30 -2.56 14.11 15.81
CA TYR A 30 -2.66 12.98 14.88
C TYR A 30 -2.02 13.36 13.55
N TYR A 31 -2.12 12.50 12.54
CA TYR A 31 -1.79 12.85 11.17
C TYR A 31 -2.77 12.24 10.18
N LEU A 32 -2.86 12.82 8.98
CA LEU A 32 -3.73 12.35 7.93
C LEU A 32 -3.17 11.09 7.25
N LYS A 33 -4.05 10.13 6.92
CA LYS A 33 -3.72 9.04 6.01
C LYS A 33 -3.18 9.65 4.70
N PRO A 34 -2.04 9.19 4.17
CA PRO A 34 -1.57 9.63 2.86
C PRO A 34 -2.64 9.42 1.79
N ALA A 35 -2.83 10.42 0.92
CA ALA A 35 -3.78 10.33 -0.18
C ALA A 35 -3.38 9.18 -1.12
N GLY A 36 -4.37 8.41 -1.57
CA GLY A 36 -4.20 7.24 -2.45
C GLY A 36 -3.61 5.99 -1.80
N ALA A 37 -3.17 6.05 -0.54
CA ALA A 37 -2.64 4.88 0.18
C ALA A 37 -3.79 3.95 0.58
N LEU A 38 -3.54 2.64 0.53
CA LEU A 38 -4.49 1.60 0.89
C LEU A 38 -4.05 0.89 2.17
N PHE A 39 -4.95 0.17 2.82
CA PHE A 39 -4.65 -0.76 3.89
C PHE A 39 -4.71 -2.19 3.35
N GLU A 40 -3.83 -3.05 3.86
CA GLU A 40 -4.01 -4.49 3.69
C GLU A 40 -5.26 -4.92 4.48
N ALA A 41 -6.22 -5.54 3.80
CA ALA A 41 -7.56 -5.86 4.31
C ALA A 41 -7.74 -7.35 4.58
N THR A 42 -8.94 -7.74 5.05
CA THR A 42 -9.32 -9.16 5.16
C THR A 42 -9.25 -9.82 3.77
N PRO A 43 -8.50 -10.94 3.61
CA PRO A 43 -8.52 -11.71 2.36
C PRO A 43 -9.87 -12.43 2.16
N LYS A 44 -10.11 -12.96 0.96
CA LYS A 44 -11.36 -13.68 0.60
C LYS A 44 -11.69 -14.83 1.55
N THR A 45 -10.66 -15.49 2.08
CA THR A 45 -10.75 -16.57 3.09
C THR A 45 -11.36 -16.13 4.43
N GLY A 46 -11.61 -14.82 4.62
CA GLY A 46 -12.22 -14.27 5.81
C GLY A 46 -11.32 -14.30 7.06
N LYS A 47 -10.07 -14.77 6.93
CA LYS A 47 -9.09 -14.91 8.00
C LYS A 47 -7.98 -13.89 7.82
N MET A 48 -7.83 -13.00 8.78
CA MET A 48 -6.90 -11.90 8.70
C MET A 48 -5.81 -11.95 9.77
N VAL A 49 -4.67 -11.33 9.45
CA VAL A 49 -3.61 -11.09 10.43
C VAL A 49 -3.97 -9.85 11.26
N GLY A 50 -3.68 -9.89 12.56
CA GLY A 50 -4.02 -8.84 13.50
C GLY A 50 -3.39 -7.47 13.25
N THR A 51 -2.26 -7.44 12.54
CA THR A 51 -1.54 -6.22 12.25
C THR A 51 -2.20 -5.43 11.12
N SER A 52 -2.38 -4.13 11.33
CA SER A 52 -2.71 -3.16 10.28
C SER A 52 -1.45 -2.76 9.51
N TYR A 53 -1.50 -2.83 8.18
CA TYR A 53 -0.43 -2.35 7.32
C TYR A 53 -0.97 -1.33 6.32
N LEU A 54 -0.19 -0.27 6.09
CA LEU A 54 -0.45 0.66 5.00
C LEU A 54 0.34 0.18 3.78
N TYR A 55 -0.35 0.00 2.66
CA TYR A 55 0.24 -0.39 1.40
C TYR A 55 0.54 0.87 0.58
N VAL A 56 1.81 1.07 0.24
CA VAL A 56 2.31 2.21 -0.54
C VAL A 56 3.20 1.73 -1.69
N PRO A 57 3.40 2.54 -2.75
CA PRO A 57 4.27 2.15 -3.85
C PRO A 57 5.73 2.05 -3.43
N GLY A 58 6.44 1.03 -3.91
CA GLY A 58 7.88 0.88 -3.74
C GLY A 58 8.62 2.07 -4.36
N TYR A 59 9.63 2.60 -3.65
CA TYR A 59 10.36 3.84 -3.96
C TYR A 59 9.48 5.09 -4.14
N GLY A 60 8.18 4.98 -3.89
CA GLY A 60 7.31 6.11 -3.72
C GLY A 60 7.60 6.78 -2.38
N THR A 61 7.46 8.10 -2.36
CA THR A 61 7.50 8.88 -1.12
C THR A 61 6.07 9.11 -0.64
N ALA A 62 5.73 8.53 0.51
CA ALA A 62 4.48 8.80 1.21
C ALA A 62 4.64 10.02 2.13
N LYS A 63 3.70 10.98 2.04
CA LYS A 63 3.64 12.16 2.90
C LYS A 63 2.60 11.96 4.00
N PHE A 64 3.03 12.14 5.24
CA PHE A 64 2.20 12.11 6.45
C PHE A 64 2.13 13.52 7.03
N ALA A 65 0.96 14.13 6.95
CA ALA A 65 0.74 15.51 7.37
C ALA A 65 0.18 15.56 8.80
N PRO A 66 0.91 16.15 9.77
CA PRO A 66 0.43 16.23 11.14
C PRO A 66 -0.75 17.19 11.25
N VAL A 67 -1.63 16.90 12.20
CA VAL A 67 -2.68 17.79 12.67
C VAL A 67 -2.50 17.96 14.17
N ALA A 68 -2.02 19.14 14.56
CA ALA A 68 -1.74 19.51 15.94
C ALA A 68 -1.99 21.01 16.14
N PRO A 69 -2.16 21.48 17.40
CA PRO A 69 -2.20 22.91 17.69
C PRO A 69 -0.95 23.65 17.20
N LYS A 70 -1.09 24.97 16.98
CA LYS A 70 0.06 25.81 16.60
C LYS A 70 1.12 25.78 17.70
N SER A 71 2.39 25.76 17.29
CA SER A 71 3.57 25.71 18.19
C SER A 71 3.74 24.42 18.99
N THR A 72 2.95 23.38 18.70
CA THR A 72 3.17 22.05 19.28
C THR A 72 4.49 21.46 18.80
N GLN A 73 5.33 21.02 19.73
CA GLN A 73 6.55 20.29 19.42
C GLN A 73 6.20 18.83 19.11
N LEU A 74 6.52 18.40 17.89
CA LEU A 74 6.17 17.07 17.37
C LEU A 74 7.44 16.27 17.10
N PHE A 75 7.39 14.99 17.40
CA PHE A 75 8.43 14.02 17.08
C PHE A 75 7.82 12.87 16.29
N TRP A 76 8.54 12.40 15.28
CA TRP A 76 8.15 11.23 14.50
C TRP A 76 9.04 10.05 14.87
N HIS A 77 8.41 8.88 14.98
CA HIS A 77 9.08 7.62 15.24
C HIS A 77 8.81 6.64 14.10
N GLN A 78 9.89 6.02 13.61
CA GLN A 78 9.86 5.00 12.59
C GLN A 78 10.96 3.97 12.87
N ASN A 79 10.58 2.69 12.91
CA ASN A 79 11.57 1.60 12.87
C ASN A 79 11.85 1.19 11.43
N ILE A 80 13.11 0.95 11.11
CA ILE A 80 13.53 0.41 9.80
C ILE A 80 14.11 -0.97 9.99
N TYR A 81 13.65 -1.90 9.15
CA TYR A 81 14.13 -3.26 9.12
C TYR A 81 14.90 -3.50 7.81
N ASP A 82 15.96 -4.30 7.85
CA ASP A 82 16.63 -4.78 6.63
C ASP A 82 15.82 -5.88 5.94
N MET A 83 16.26 -6.27 4.73
CA MET A 83 15.69 -7.35 3.92
C MET A 83 15.52 -8.70 4.64
N ASN A 84 16.22 -8.92 5.75
CA ASN A 84 16.15 -10.13 6.57
C ASN A 84 15.19 -9.97 7.76
N GLY A 85 14.47 -8.84 7.85
CA GLY A 85 13.53 -8.54 8.93
C GLY A 85 14.21 -8.17 10.25
N ASN A 86 15.51 -7.82 10.24
CA ASN A 86 16.20 -7.34 11.44
C ASN A 86 16.05 -5.83 11.55
N CYS A 87 15.76 -5.32 12.76
CA CYS A 87 15.71 -3.88 12.99
C CYS A 87 17.13 -3.30 12.83
N THR A 88 17.33 -2.43 11.86
CA THR A 88 18.64 -1.83 11.56
C THR A 88 18.76 -0.40 12.05
N SER A 89 17.65 0.28 12.33
CA SER A 89 17.67 1.58 13.01
C SER A 89 16.39 1.82 13.82
N PHE A 90 16.60 2.29 15.06
CA PHE A 90 15.56 2.90 15.89
C PHE A 90 15.73 4.42 15.76
N ASP A 91 14.81 5.14 15.10
CA ASP A 91 14.83 6.59 15.24
C ASP A 91 13.90 7.03 16.39
N ARG A 92 14.53 7.58 17.43
CA ARG A 92 13.88 8.20 18.59
C ARG A 92 14.09 9.72 18.63
N THR A 93 14.67 10.33 17.60
CA THR A 93 15.38 11.61 17.79
C THR A 93 15.09 12.69 16.75
N GLY A 94 14.17 12.47 15.81
CA GLY A 94 13.83 13.49 14.81
C GLY A 94 14.99 13.79 13.86
N GLN A 95 15.79 12.79 13.50
CA GLN A 95 16.82 12.94 12.49
C GLN A 95 16.25 12.69 11.09
N THR A 96 16.96 13.17 10.07
CA THR A 96 16.64 12.89 8.66
C THR A 96 17.50 11.70 8.21
N GLY A 97 16.86 10.64 7.74
CA GLY A 97 17.51 9.52 7.06
C GLY A 97 17.39 9.65 5.54
N LYS A 98 18.00 8.74 4.77
CA LYS A 98 17.75 8.69 3.32
C LYS A 98 16.34 8.17 2.98
N SER A 99 15.80 7.28 3.82
CA SER A 99 14.48 6.68 3.62
C SER A 99 13.34 7.45 4.30
N PHE A 100 13.63 8.48 5.08
CA PHE A 100 12.61 9.33 5.67
C PHE A 100 13.12 10.73 5.99
N SER A 101 12.26 11.73 5.90
CA SER A 101 12.62 13.12 6.21
C SER A 101 11.46 13.86 6.85
N ILE A 102 11.75 14.97 7.51
CA ILE A 102 10.76 15.88 8.08
C ILE A 102 11.01 17.26 7.47
N ASP A 103 9.97 17.89 6.92
CA ASP A 103 10.07 19.25 6.39
C ASP A 103 9.83 20.32 7.48
N ASN A 104 9.97 21.60 7.11
CA ASN A 104 9.79 22.73 8.02
C ASN A 104 8.35 22.87 8.56
N GLU A 105 7.38 22.22 7.92
CA GLU A 105 5.98 22.20 8.36
C GLU A 105 5.70 21.01 9.30
N GLY A 106 6.71 20.17 9.57
CA GLY A 106 6.59 18.97 10.39
C GLY A 106 5.98 17.78 9.65
N ASN A 107 5.79 17.86 8.32
CA ASN A 107 5.34 16.72 7.53
C ASN A 107 6.43 15.65 7.52
N PHE A 108 6.05 14.41 7.77
CA PHE A 108 6.95 13.27 7.68
C PHE A 108 6.82 12.63 6.30
N TYR A 109 7.96 12.40 5.65
CA TYR A 109 8.06 11.72 4.37
C TYR A 109 8.72 10.37 4.59
N LEU A 110 8.12 9.29 4.09
CA LEU A 110 8.69 7.95 4.08
C LEU A 110 8.86 7.52 2.64
N THR A 111 10.09 7.21 2.24
CA THR A 111 10.38 6.56 0.95
C THR A 111 10.44 5.06 1.19
N SER A 112 9.45 4.35 0.68
CA SER A 112 9.41 2.90 0.78
C SER A 112 10.54 2.28 -0.06
N ARG A 113 11.20 1.24 0.44
CA ARG A 113 12.29 0.56 -0.30
C ARG A 113 11.79 -0.58 -1.17
N PHE A 114 10.59 -1.07 -0.93
CA PHE A 114 10.03 -2.24 -1.60
C PHE A 114 8.54 -2.00 -1.82
N ASN A 115 7.98 -2.58 -2.88
CA ASN A 115 6.52 -2.58 -3.01
C ASN A 115 5.96 -3.42 -1.87
N GLY A 116 5.13 -2.83 -1.00
CA GLY A 116 4.71 -3.62 0.16
C GLY A 116 3.90 -2.91 1.23
N ALA A 117 3.45 -3.77 2.13
CA ALA A 117 2.86 -3.44 3.41
C ALA A 117 3.92 -2.78 4.30
N ASP A 118 3.84 -1.47 4.44
CA ASP A 118 4.75 -0.67 5.24
C ASP A 118 4.21 -0.39 6.64
N ALA A 119 5.18 -0.15 7.52
CA ALA A 119 4.92 0.41 8.83
C ALA A 119 4.34 1.82 8.72
N ILE A 120 3.36 2.06 9.59
CA ILE A 120 2.65 3.32 9.73
C ILE A 120 3.41 4.18 10.78
N PRO A 121 4.04 5.32 10.47
CA PRO A 121 4.86 6.04 11.45
C PRO A 121 4.06 6.48 12.69
N THR A 122 4.72 6.69 13.83
CA THR A 122 4.05 7.21 15.04
C THR A 122 4.43 8.66 15.25
N ILE A 123 3.44 9.52 15.47
CA ILE A 123 3.67 10.91 15.90
C ILE A 123 3.56 10.99 17.43
N VAL A 124 4.44 11.75 18.07
CA VAL A 124 4.52 11.92 19.52
C VAL A 124 4.58 13.40 19.89
N CYS A 125 3.84 13.78 20.93
CA CYS A 125 3.80 15.12 21.51
C CYS A 125 3.70 15.02 23.04
N GLY A 126 4.80 15.26 23.76
CA GLY A 126 4.81 15.10 25.21
C GLY A 126 4.48 13.66 25.61
N THR A 127 3.36 13.47 26.30
CA THR A 127 2.83 12.14 26.68
C THR A 127 1.83 11.56 25.67
N ASP A 128 1.39 12.36 24.70
CA ASP A 128 0.44 11.94 23.67
C ASP A 128 1.16 11.32 22.49
N SER A 129 0.52 10.34 21.85
CA SER A 129 0.99 9.75 20.60
C SER A 129 -0.18 9.32 19.72
N PHE A 130 0.08 9.16 18.42
CA PHE A 130 -0.90 8.65 17.47
C PHE A 130 -0.21 7.83 16.37
N THR A 131 -0.84 6.71 16.01
CA THR A 131 -0.50 5.88 14.85
C THR A 131 -1.81 5.54 14.11
N LEU A 132 -1.82 5.48 12.76
CA LEU A 132 -3.04 5.06 12.06
C LEU A 132 -3.48 3.67 12.55
N SER A 133 -4.79 3.50 12.69
CA SER A 133 -5.41 2.25 13.11
C SER A 133 -4.96 1.74 14.48
N GLU A 134 -4.46 2.60 15.37
CA GLU A 134 -4.13 2.23 16.76
C GLU A 134 -5.34 1.72 17.56
N GLU A 135 -6.56 1.95 17.05
CA GLU A 135 -7.79 1.42 17.61
C GLU A 135 -8.08 -0.05 17.21
N ASN A 136 -7.26 -0.64 16.34
CA ASN A 136 -7.37 -2.05 15.97
C ASN A 136 -7.07 -2.94 17.21
N PRO A 137 -8.05 -3.72 17.71
CA PRO A 137 -7.89 -4.54 18.91
C PRO A 137 -6.97 -5.75 18.73
N HIS A 138 -6.52 -6.02 17.50
CA HIS A 138 -5.72 -7.18 17.13
C HIS A 138 -4.26 -6.86 16.82
N TRP A 139 -3.78 -5.64 17.12
CA TRP A 139 -2.34 -5.36 17.06
C TRP A 139 -1.54 -6.47 17.78
N GLY A 140 -0.41 -6.89 17.18
CA GLY A 140 0.33 -8.13 17.48
C GLY A 140 0.76 -8.33 18.95
N PRO A 141 1.38 -9.49 19.30
CA PRO A 141 1.37 -10.04 20.65
C PRO A 141 1.75 -9.02 21.72
N LEU A 142 0.74 -8.75 22.55
CA LEU A 142 0.74 -7.86 23.68
C LEU A 142 1.40 -8.59 24.84
N ASP A 143 2.66 -8.29 25.11
CA ASP A 143 3.19 -8.50 26.47
C ASP A 143 2.73 -7.30 27.29
N TYR A 144 1.51 -7.40 27.85
CA TYR A 144 0.81 -6.32 28.56
C TYR A 144 1.59 -5.78 29.77
N ASP A 145 2.63 -6.49 30.21
CA ASP A 145 3.45 -6.16 31.38
C ASP A 145 4.68 -5.28 31.05
N LEU A 146 4.92 -4.94 29.77
CA LEU A 146 6.03 -4.08 29.36
C LEU A 146 5.55 -2.67 28.95
N PRO A 147 6.32 -1.59 29.23
CA PRO A 147 5.91 -0.23 28.91
C PRO A 147 5.61 -0.07 27.41
N ALA A 148 4.51 0.63 27.11
CA ALA A 148 3.97 0.94 25.77
C ALA A 148 4.94 1.67 24.80
N VAL A 149 6.23 1.79 25.12
CA VAL A 149 7.22 2.53 24.34
C VAL A 149 8.20 1.60 23.62
N MET A 150 8.12 0.27 23.82
CA MET A 150 9.05 -0.70 23.22
C MET A 150 8.47 -1.49 22.04
N TYR A 151 7.15 -1.70 21.98
CA TYR A 151 6.50 -2.54 20.97
C TYR A 151 5.63 -1.77 19.97
N TRP A 152 5.36 -0.49 20.20
CA TRP A 152 4.55 0.38 19.33
C TRP A 152 5.33 0.90 18.13
N TYR A 153 6.36 0.17 17.70
CA TYR A 153 7.10 0.55 16.52
C TYR A 153 6.69 -0.36 15.37
N PRO A 154 5.93 0.18 14.42
CA PRO A 154 5.44 -0.61 13.31
C PRO A 154 6.63 -1.06 12.46
N ARG A 155 6.54 -2.30 11.99
CA ARG A 155 7.60 -2.95 11.23
C ARG A 155 7.47 -2.64 9.76
N ILE A 156 8.50 -2.07 9.14
CA ILE A 156 8.62 -2.11 7.69
C ILE A 156 8.88 -3.59 7.37
N LYS A 157 7.89 -4.32 6.86
CA LYS A 157 8.17 -5.60 6.22
C LYS A 157 8.88 -5.25 4.92
N SER A 158 10.20 -5.24 4.95
CA SER A 158 10.99 -5.16 3.72
C SER A 158 10.65 -6.39 2.88
N GLY A 159 9.94 -6.18 1.76
CA GLY A 159 9.84 -6.95 0.51
C GLY A 159 10.20 -8.43 0.36
N THR A 160 10.53 -9.21 1.39
CA THR A 160 10.85 -10.63 1.30
C THR A 160 9.63 -11.44 1.69
N LEU A 161 8.63 -11.38 0.83
CA LEU A 161 7.99 -12.63 0.50
C LEU A 161 8.83 -13.24 -0.60
N THR A 162 9.19 -14.51 -0.46
CA THR A 162 9.92 -15.26 -1.48
C THR A 162 9.26 -15.05 -2.85
N GLY A 163 10.01 -15.10 -3.97
CA GLY A 163 9.46 -14.93 -5.33
C GLY A 163 8.41 -15.98 -5.76
N THR A 164 7.92 -16.78 -4.83
CA THR A 164 6.78 -17.69 -4.93
C THR A 164 5.45 -17.09 -4.45
N GLU A 165 5.45 -15.97 -3.73
CA GLU A 165 4.21 -15.33 -3.28
C GLU A 165 3.72 -14.28 -4.28
N THR A 166 2.42 -14.33 -4.59
CA THR A 166 1.76 -13.33 -5.42
C THR A 166 1.87 -11.97 -4.73
N HIS A 167 2.43 -10.97 -5.42
CA HIS A 167 2.50 -9.58 -4.91
C HIS A 167 1.11 -8.92 -4.81
N ILE A 168 0.07 -9.62 -5.27
CA ILE A 168 -1.34 -9.27 -5.17
C ILE A 168 -1.79 -9.39 -3.71
N ARG A 169 -2.35 -8.30 -3.19
CA ARG A 169 -2.82 -8.17 -1.82
C ARG A 169 -4.30 -7.84 -1.79
N PRO A 170 -5.03 -8.24 -0.74
CA PRO A 170 -6.34 -7.67 -0.46
C PRO A 170 -6.16 -6.23 0.03
N LEU A 171 -6.58 -5.24 -0.75
CA LEU A 171 -6.37 -3.82 -0.45
C LEU A 171 -7.70 -3.06 -0.33
N GLN A 172 -7.79 -2.14 0.63
CA GLN A 172 -8.94 -1.25 0.84
C GLN A 172 -8.49 0.20 1.12
N PHE A 173 -9.34 1.19 0.83
CA PHE A 173 -9.08 2.60 1.23
C PHE A 173 -9.38 2.87 2.72
N THR A 174 -9.86 1.85 3.43
CA THR A 174 -10.18 1.84 4.85
C THR A 174 -9.59 0.62 5.51
N ASP A 175 -9.34 0.68 6.82
CA ASP A 175 -8.89 -0.50 7.58
C ASP A 175 -10.08 -1.21 8.21
N ASP A 176 -10.45 -2.36 7.63
CA ASP A 176 -11.56 -3.19 8.07
C ASP A 176 -11.38 -3.86 9.44
N LYS A 177 -10.17 -3.81 10.00
CA LYS A 177 -9.86 -4.32 11.36
C LYS A 177 -10.33 -3.39 12.48
N VAL A 178 -10.53 -2.11 12.17
CA VAL A 178 -10.83 -1.11 13.19
C VAL A 178 -12.34 -0.94 13.37
N ASN A 179 -13.07 -0.72 12.27
CA ASN A 179 -14.47 -0.30 12.29
C ASN A 179 -15.31 -1.05 11.25
N GLY A 180 -15.13 -2.37 11.13
CA GLY A 180 -15.92 -3.21 10.22
C GLY A 180 -17.36 -3.44 10.72
N TYR A 181 -18.35 -3.12 9.89
CA TYR A 181 -19.78 -3.30 10.16
C TYR A 181 -20.44 -4.23 9.14
N PHE A 182 -21.48 -4.94 9.57
CA PHE A 182 -22.30 -5.81 8.71
C PHE A 182 -23.80 -5.48 8.77
N LEU A 183 -24.23 -4.87 9.88
CA LEU A 183 -25.64 -4.59 10.14
C LEU A 183 -25.87 -3.08 10.27
N GLY A 184 -27.05 -2.62 9.87
CA GLY A 184 -27.36 -1.20 9.83
C GLY A 184 -28.82 -0.89 9.53
N GLY A 185 -29.04 0.24 8.86
CA GLY A 185 -30.32 0.96 8.80
C GLY A 185 -31.33 0.44 7.77
N MET A 186 -31.05 -0.66 7.05
CA MET A 186 -32.05 -1.29 6.19
C MET A 186 -33.13 -1.98 7.04
N ASP A 187 -34.36 -2.08 6.52
CA ASP A 187 -35.50 -2.64 7.25
C ASP A 187 -35.30 -4.11 7.65
N ASN A 188 -34.46 -4.82 6.90
CA ASN A 188 -34.10 -6.21 7.16
C ASN A 188 -32.83 -6.35 8.04
N GLY A 189 -32.25 -5.25 8.50
CA GLY A 189 -31.08 -5.16 9.38
C GLY A 189 -29.72 -5.14 8.68
N TYR A 190 -29.66 -5.32 7.36
CA TYR A 190 -28.38 -5.23 6.63
C TYR A 190 -27.83 -3.81 6.62
N LEU A 191 -26.51 -3.69 6.44
CA LEU A 191 -25.85 -2.41 6.30
C LEU A 191 -26.10 -1.80 4.90
N PHE A 192 -25.73 -2.52 3.85
CA PHE A 192 -26.12 -2.24 2.47
C PHE A 192 -26.57 -3.55 1.83
N GLY A 193 -27.24 -3.53 0.68
CA GLY A 193 -27.56 -4.76 -0.07
C GLY A 193 -29.03 -4.84 -0.48
N SER A 194 -29.61 -6.03 -0.43
CA SER A 194 -31.01 -6.24 -0.83
C SER A 194 -32.00 -5.92 0.29
N GLY A 195 -33.21 -5.52 -0.11
CA GLY A 195 -34.31 -5.17 0.78
C GLY A 195 -34.74 -3.71 0.67
N THR A 196 -35.39 -3.22 1.73
CA THR A 196 -36.03 -1.91 1.75
C THR A 196 -35.47 -1.00 2.85
N ILE A 197 -35.79 0.28 2.73
CA ILE A 197 -35.39 1.34 3.67
C ILE A 197 -36.63 2.16 4.05
N SER A 198 -36.64 2.64 5.30
CA SER A 198 -37.66 3.50 5.88
C SER A 198 -39.06 2.87 5.89
N GLY A 199 -39.16 1.59 6.26
CA GLY A 199 -40.43 0.86 6.32
C GLY A 199 -41.04 0.63 4.94
N GLY A 200 -40.21 0.26 3.96
CA GLY A 200 -40.67 -0.05 2.60
C GLY A 200 -40.92 1.16 1.71
N GLN A 201 -40.49 2.37 2.09
CA GLN A 201 -40.65 3.56 1.24
C GLN A 201 -39.68 3.56 0.05
N TYR A 202 -38.53 2.91 0.22
CA TYR A 202 -37.51 2.80 -0.80
C TYR A 202 -37.05 1.35 -0.94
N THR A 203 -36.83 0.91 -2.17
CA THR A 203 -36.20 -0.38 -2.48
C THR A 203 -34.74 -0.14 -2.82
N SER A 204 -33.83 -0.84 -2.13
CA SER A 204 -32.41 -0.82 -2.45
C SER A 204 -32.16 -1.62 -3.73
N ARG A 205 -31.35 -1.06 -4.62
CA ARG A 205 -30.89 -1.73 -5.85
C ARG A 205 -29.38 -1.92 -5.90
N GLY A 206 -28.66 -1.30 -4.96
CA GLY A 206 -27.23 -1.20 -5.06
C GLY A 206 -26.62 -0.18 -4.13
N VAL A 207 -25.32 -0.04 -4.28
CA VAL A 207 -24.47 0.89 -3.54
C VAL A 207 -23.45 1.48 -4.50
N GLN A 208 -23.08 2.74 -4.29
CA GLN A 208 -21.98 3.37 -4.99
C GLN A 208 -21.07 4.11 -4.02
N GLN A 209 -19.81 4.26 -4.39
CA GLN A 209 -18.87 5.11 -3.66
C GLN A 209 -17.81 5.67 -4.61
N VAL A 210 -17.48 6.95 -4.43
CA VAL A 210 -16.32 7.58 -5.05
C VAL A 210 -15.10 7.31 -4.19
N LEU A 211 -14.05 6.76 -4.80
CA LEU A 211 -12.77 6.43 -4.19
C LEU A 211 -11.67 7.33 -4.77
N GLU A 212 -10.73 7.71 -3.92
CA GLU A 212 -9.61 8.58 -4.29
C GLU A 212 -8.67 7.90 -5.30
N LYS A 213 -7.91 8.72 -6.05
CA LYS A 213 -6.86 8.22 -6.94
C LYS A 213 -5.83 7.41 -6.12
N PRO A 214 -5.46 6.17 -6.51
CA PRO A 214 -4.38 5.42 -5.87
C PRO A 214 -3.01 6.15 -5.97
N MET A 215 -2.09 5.94 -5.02
CA MET A 215 -0.79 6.64 -4.99
C MET A 215 0.07 6.46 -6.25
N ALA A 216 -0.08 5.31 -6.90
CA ALA A 216 0.54 4.95 -8.18
C ALA A 216 -0.47 4.10 -8.97
N PRO A 217 -0.25 3.84 -10.27
CA PRO A 217 -1.13 2.96 -11.04
C PRO A 217 -1.36 1.64 -10.30
N LEU A 218 -2.61 1.29 -10.04
CA LEU A 218 -3.00 0.11 -9.29
C LEU A 218 -3.45 -0.98 -10.27
N TRP A 219 -2.73 -2.10 -10.32
CA TRP A 219 -3.15 -3.29 -11.06
C TRP A 219 -4.10 -4.12 -10.21
N VAL A 220 -5.31 -4.35 -10.72
CA VAL A 220 -6.39 -5.09 -10.05
C VAL A 220 -6.68 -6.37 -10.82
N GLU A 221 -6.58 -7.52 -10.15
CA GLU A 221 -6.90 -8.83 -10.76
C GLU A 221 -8.35 -9.24 -10.50
N ASP A 222 -8.89 -8.89 -9.33
CA ASP A 222 -10.30 -9.04 -9.01
C ASP A 222 -10.70 -8.08 -7.89
N ILE A 223 -12.01 -7.95 -7.68
CA ILE A 223 -12.58 -7.18 -6.57
C ILE A 223 -13.52 -8.11 -5.82
N PHE A 224 -13.54 -8.05 -4.49
CA PHE A 224 -14.49 -8.80 -3.70
C PHE A 224 -15.12 -7.94 -2.60
N LEU A 225 -16.36 -8.29 -2.27
CA LEU A 225 -17.13 -7.68 -1.19
C LEU A 225 -17.38 -8.73 -0.12
N THR A 226 -17.14 -8.39 1.14
CA THR A 226 -17.59 -9.28 2.22
C THR A 226 -19.10 -9.12 2.38
N ALA A 227 -19.80 -10.24 2.36
CA ALA A 227 -21.26 -10.28 2.42
C ALA A 227 -21.75 -11.20 3.53
N ILE A 228 -22.96 -10.91 4.03
CA ILE A 228 -23.72 -11.76 4.94
C ILE A 228 -25.11 -12.03 4.36
N SER A 229 -25.70 -13.15 4.74
CA SER A 229 -27.05 -13.54 4.31
C SER A 229 -27.78 -14.35 5.38
N LYS A 230 -29.11 -14.28 5.37
CA LYS A 230 -29.97 -15.19 6.14
C LYS A 230 -30.20 -16.50 5.38
N SER A 231 -30.02 -16.48 4.06
CA SER A 231 -30.06 -17.64 3.17
C SER A 231 -28.67 -18.29 3.02
N SER A 232 -28.63 -19.59 2.78
CA SER A 232 -27.44 -20.30 2.29
C SER A 232 -27.23 -20.14 0.78
N THR A 233 -28.23 -19.59 0.08
CA THR A 233 -28.24 -19.32 -1.37
C THR A 233 -28.59 -17.84 -1.60
N PRO A 234 -27.68 -16.90 -1.26
CA PRO A 234 -27.97 -15.47 -1.30
C PRO A 234 -28.21 -14.93 -2.72
N LEU A 235 -27.64 -15.58 -3.74
CA LEU A 235 -27.87 -15.33 -5.15
C LEU A 235 -28.53 -16.56 -5.79
N PRO A 236 -29.86 -16.53 -6.02
CA PRO A 236 -30.54 -17.61 -6.72
C PRO A 236 -30.03 -17.80 -8.15
N LYS A 237 -30.19 -19.00 -8.70
CA LYS A 237 -29.83 -19.30 -10.10
C LYS A 237 -30.52 -18.32 -11.06
N GLY A 238 -29.75 -17.76 -11.98
CA GLY A 238 -30.23 -16.76 -12.94
C GLY A 238 -30.21 -15.32 -12.44
N THR A 239 -29.76 -15.08 -11.20
CA THR A 239 -29.45 -13.73 -10.70
C THR A 239 -27.96 -13.46 -10.76
N GLU A 240 -27.59 -12.19 -10.97
CA GLU A 240 -26.20 -11.75 -10.95
C GLU A 240 -26.07 -10.35 -10.33
N LEU A 241 -24.92 -10.08 -9.71
CA LEU A 241 -24.54 -8.73 -9.35
C LEU A 241 -23.57 -8.19 -10.38
N THR A 242 -23.73 -6.91 -10.70
CA THR A 242 -22.81 -6.20 -11.61
C THR A 242 -22.08 -5.13 -10.81
N MET A 243 -20.76 -5.11 -10.95
CA MET A 243 -19.90 -4.05 -10.47
C MET A 243 -19.37 -3.24 -11.65
N LEU A 244 -19.56 -1.92 -11.60
CA LEU A 244 -18.96 -0.98 -12.55
C LEU A 244 -17.88 -0.18 -11.83
N ILE A 245 -16.71 -0.12 -12.46
CA ILE A 245 -15.63 0.81 -12.13
C ILE A 245 -15.68 1.90 -13.20
N THR A 246 -15.87 3.14 -12.76
CA THR A 246 -16.04 4.29 -13.66
C THR A 246 -15.08 5.40 -13.31
N ASN A 247 -14.84 6.31 -14.25
CA ASN A 247 -14.26 7.61 -13.91
C ASN A 247 -15.18 8.40 -12.97
N VAL A 248 -14.69 9.53 -12.46
CA VAL A 248 -15.48 10.45 -11.62
C VAL A 248 -15.74 11.74 -12.38
N GLU A 249 -16.99 12.17 -12.34
CA GLU A 249 -17.42 13.49 -12.78
C GLU A 249 -17.71 14.36 -11.56
N THR A 250 -17.37 15.64 -11.67
CA THR A 250 -17.71 16.65 -10.67
C THR A 250 -18.75 17.59 -11.25
N ASP A 251 -19.88 17.77 -10.57
CA ASP A 251 -20.90 18.71 -11.01
C ASP A 251 -20.50 20.18 -10.74
N ALA A 252 -21.35 21.12 -11.19
CA ALA A 252 -21.10 22.55 -11.03
C ALA A 252 -21.03 23.02 -9.57
N GLN A 253 -21.51 22.20 -8.62
CA GLN A 253 -21.49 22.46 -7.19
C GLN A 253 -20.29 21.80 -6.49
N GLY A 254 -19.41 21.12 -7.23
CA GLY A 254 -18.25 20.43 -6.68
C GLY A 254 -18.57 19.03 -6.14
N VAL A 255 -19.77 18.50 -6.38
CA VAL A 255 -20.16 17.16 -5.91
C VAL A 255 -19.65 16.12 -6.88
N LYS A 256 -18.93 15.13 -6.34
CA LYS A 256 -18.38 14.01 -7.09
C LYS A 256 -19.42 12.91 -7.27
N LYS A 257 -19.51 12.38 -8.50
CA LYS A 257 -20.41 11.28 -8.87
C LYS A 257 -19.72 10.32 -9.84
N PRO A 258 -20.20 9.08 -9.98
CA PRO A 258 -19.75 8.21 -11.06
C PRO A 258 -19.98 8.87 -12.42
N GLY A 259 -18.97 8.79 -13.30
CA GLY A 259 -19.00 9.34 -14.65
C GLY A 259 -19.41 8.32 -15.72
N SER A 260 -19.39 8.75 -16.98
CA SER A 260 -19.81 7.93 -18.12
C SER A 260 -18.75 6.95 -18.65
N GLU A 261 -17.47 7.14 -18.34
CA GLU A 261 -16.38 6.25 -18.81
C GLU A 261 -16.34 5.01 -17.91
N ILE A 262 -16.63 3.84 -18.48
CA ILE A 262 -16.49 2.55 -17.78
C ILE A 262 -15.04 2.07 -17.94
N LEU A 263 -14.33 1.98 -16.82
CA LEU A 263 -12.96 1.45 -16.73
C LEU A 263 -12.96 -0.07 -16.67
N ALA A 264 -13.96 -0.65 -15.98
CA ALA A 264 -14.18 -2.09 -15.92
C ALA A 264 -15.65 -2.40 -15.59
N GLU A 265 -16.17 -3.48 -16.17
CA GLU A 265 -17.43 -4.10 -15.78
C GLU A 265 -17.13 -5.53 -15.32
N LEU A 266 -17.60 -5.87 -14.12
CA LEU A 266 -17.34 -7.15 -13.49
C LEU A 266 -18.65 -7.77 -13.00
N LYS A 267 -18.72 -9.10 -12.98
CA LYS A 267 -19.93 -9.83 -12.60
C LYS A 267 -19.66 -10.80 -11.47
N CYS A 268 -20.66 -11.00 -10.62
CA CYS A 268 -20.68 -12.00 -9.56
C CYS A 268 -21.99 -12.78 -9.62
N THR A 269 -21.88 -14.09 -9.79
CA THR A 269 -23.00 -15.04 -9.77
C THR A 269 -22.89 -15.93 -8.53
N ALA A 270 -23.84 -16.86 -8.36
CA ALA A 270 -23.80 -17.84 -7.28
C ALA A 270 -22.49 -18.65 -7.23
N GLU A 271 -21.84 -18.89 -8.38
CA GLU A 271 -20.59 -19.65 -8.48
C GLU A 271 -19.37 -18.84 -8.01
N ASN A 272 -19.50 -17.52 -7.88
CA ASN A 272 -18.43 -16.62 -7.48
C ASN A 272 -18.51 -16.24 -5.98
N LEU A 273 -19.29 -16.99 -5.20
CA LEU A 273 -19.42 -16.82 -3.77
C LEU A 273 -18.51 -17.79 -3.02
N GLU A 274 -17.52 -17.27 -2.33
CA GLU A 274 -16.65 -18.08 -1.45
C GLU A 274 -17.21 -18.07 -0.03
N ALA A 275 -17.60 -19.24 0.49
CA ALA A 275 -18.15 -19.36 1.84
C ALA A 275 -17.07 -19.12 2.90
N ASN A 276 -17.45 -18.41 3.96
CA ASN A 276 -16.63 -18.13 5.13
C ASN A 276 -17.33 -18.59 6.41
N ASP A 277 -16.58 -18.61 7.53
CA ASP A 277 -17.14 -18.91 8.84
C ASP A 277 -18.35 -17.99 9.14
N PRO A 278 -19.51 -18.53 9.53
CA PRO A 278 -20.69 -17.75 9.87
C PRO A 278 -20.43 -16.72 10.97
N ILE A 279 -21.26 -15.69 10.98
CA ILE A 279 -21.16 -14.59 11.94
C ILE A 279 -22.44 -14.44 12.75
N ASN A 280 -22.32 -14.10 14.03
CA ASN A 280 -23.47 -13.93 14.92
C ASN A 280 -23.65 -12.46 15.30
N ASP A 281 -24.89 -11.99 15.38
CA ASP A 281 -25.17 -10.69 16.03
C ASP A 281 -25.19 -10.80 17.56
N ASN A 282 -25.31 -9.66 18.24
CA ASN A 282 -25.33 -9.60 19.71
C ASN A 282 -26.54 -10.31 20.35
N ASN A 283 -27.56 -10.66 19.57
CA ASN A 283 -28.74 -11.39 20.03
C ASN A 283 -28.63 -12.90 19.74
N GLY A 284 -27.48 -13.37 19.22
CA GLY A 284 -27.24 -14.77 18.89
C GLY A 284 -27.82 -15.20 17.54
N LYS A 285 -28.30 -14.27 16.70
CA LYS A 285 -28.76 -14.62 15.35
C LYS A 285 -27.56 -14.83 14.43
N THR A 286 -27.53 -15.99 13.79
CA THR A 286 -26.49 -16.38 12.84
C THR A 286 -26.80 -15.90 11.42
N TYR A 287 -25.77 -15.48 10.72
CA TYR A 287 -25.78 -15.15 9.29
C TYR A 287 -24.69 -15.96 8.59
N ASN A 288 -25.01 -16.48 7.41
CA ASN A 288 -24.01 -17.04 6.51
C ASN A 288 -23.10 -15.92 6.02
N LYS A 289 -21.80 -16.17 5.92
CA LYS A 289 -20.80 -15.18 5.48
C LYS A 289 -20.17 -15.65 4.17
N PHE A 290 -19.96 -14.71 3.25
CA PHE A 290 -19.37 -14.97 1.95
C PHE A 290 -18.36 -13.88 1.59
N ALA A 291 -17.40 -14.20 0.73
CA ALA A 291 -16.77 -13.22 -0.15
C ALA A 291 -17.45 -13.32 -1.51
N ALA A 292 -18.11 -12.24 -1.94
CA ALA A 292 -18.69 -12.12 -3.27
C ALA A 292 -17.60 -11.59 -4.21
N VAL A 293 -17.09 -12.46 -5.09
CA VAL A 293 -15.93 -12.16 -5.96
C VAL A 293 -16.42 -11.72 -7.34
N PHE A 294 -15.84 -10.63 -7.83
CA PHE A 294 -16.10 -10.01 -9.12
C PHE A 294 -14.84 -10.11 -9.96
N TYR A 295 -14.91 -10.91 -11.03
CA TYR A 295 -13.80 -11.12 -11.95
C TYR A 295 -13.93 -10.19 -13.17
N PRO A 296 -12.84 -9.54 -13.61
CA PRO A 296 -12.83 -8.77 -14.85
C PRO A 296 -12.74 -9.70 -16.06
N GLU A 297 -13.07 -9.19 -17.23
CA GLU A 297 -12.68 -9.84 -18.48
C GLU A 297 -11.14 -9.78 -18.62
N GLY A 298 -10.50 -10.94 -18.80
CA GLY A 298 -9.04 -11.04 -18.90
C GLY A 298 -8.34 -11.26 -17.55
N LYS A 299 -7.10 -10.77 -17.42
CA LYS A 299 -6.24 -11.01 -16.24
C LYS A 299 -6.33 -9.91 -15.17
N GLY A 300 -6.94 -8.77 -15.49
CA GLY A 300 -6.95 -7.60 -14.64
C GLY A 300 -6.99 -6.29 -15.43
N PHE A 301 -7.00 -5.17 -14.71
CA PHE A 301 -7.07 -3.83 -15.26
C PHE A 301 -6.33 -2.81 -14.39
N LEU A 302 -6.04 -1.63 -14.93
CA LEU A 302 -5.34 -0.56 -14.22
C LEU A 302 -6.29 0.52 -13.74
N ILE A 303 -6.00 1.05 -12.55
CA ILE A 303 -6.61 2.27 -12.02
C ILE A 303 -5.49 3.27 -11.69
N ASP A 304 -5.45 4.40 -12.39
CA ASP A 304 -4.52 5.51 -12.11
C ASP A 304 -5.23 6.88 -12.05
N LYS A 305 -6.52 6.86 -11.74
CA LYS A 305 -7.35 8.06 -11.62
C LYS A 305 -8.31 7.92 -10.45
N GLU A 306 -8.90 9.04 -10.03
CA GLU A 306 -10.05 8.99 -9.15
C GLU A 306 -11.18 8.23 -9.84
N PHE A 307 -11.87 7.36 -9.11
CA PHE A 307 -12.81 6.40 -9.70
C PHE A 307 -14.02 6.17 -8.79
N ALA A 308 -15.09 5.65 -9.35
CA ALA A 308 -16.26 5.22 -8.58
C ALA A 308 -16.53 3.73 -8.75
N VAL A 309 -16.87 3.10 -7.64
CA VAL A 309 -17.39 1.72 -7.58
C VAL A 309 -18.90 1.80 -7.49
N ILE A 310 -19.59 1.05 -8.35
CA ILE A 310 -21.05 0.93 -8.35
C ILE A 310 -21.39 -0.55 -8.36
N VAL A 311 -22.18 -1.03 -7.40
CA VAL A 311 -22.63 -2.43 -7.33
C VAL A 311 -24.15 -2.45 -7.42
N ARG A 312 -24.69 -3.26 -8.35
CA ARG A 312 -26.13 -3.36 -8.66
C ARG A 312 -26.60 -4.81 -8.69
N GLY A 313 -27.92 -5.00 -8.72
CA GLY A 313 -28.58 -6.31 -8.83
C GLY A 313 -29.27 -6.76 -7.55
N PHE A 314 -29.33 -5.92 -6.52
CA PHE A 314 -29.91 -6.27 -5.23
C PHE A 314 -31.45 -6.28 -5.20
N ASP A 315 -32.10 -5.75 -6.22
CA ASP A 315 -33.57 -5.68 -6.36
C ASP A 315 -34.16 -6.85 -7.16
N GLN A 316 -33.33 -7.81 -7.57
CA GLN A 316 -33.79 -9.04 -8.22
C GLN A 316 -34.56 -9.92 -7.24
N ALA A 317 -35.56 -10.64 -7.77
CA ALA A 317 -36.38 -11.54 -6.98
C ALA A 317 -35.52 -12.64 -6.31
N GLY A 318 -35.68 -12.78 -4.99
CA GLY A 318 -35.01 -13.82 -4.21
C GLY A 318 -33.57 -13.51 -3.79
N VAL A 319 -32.97 -12.40 -4.22
CA VAL A 319 -31.63 -12.00 -3.76
C VAL A 319 -31.69 -11.58 -2.28
N ASP A 320 -30.93 -12.28 -1.43
CA ASP A 320 -30.81 -12.02 0.01
C ASP A 320 -29.35 -11.83 0.38
N MET A 321 -28.84 -10.60 0.29
CA MET A 321 -27.43 -10.34 0.55
C MET A 321 -27.24 -8.95 1.16
N GLY A 322 -26.55 -8.92 2.30
CA GLY A 322 -26.07 -7.72 2.97
C GLY A 322 -24.57 -7.55 2.79
N LEU A 323 -24.10 -6.35 2.44
CA LEU A 323 -22.68 -6.04 2.28
C LEU A 323 -22.09 -5.46 3.56
N SER A 324 -20.80 -5.71 3.80
CA SER A 324 -20.05 -5.04 4.86
C SER A 324 -19.68 -3.61 4.49
N GLY A 325 -19.31 -2.84 5.51
CA GLY A 325 -18.82 -1.49 5.38
C GLY A 325 -17.85 -1.15 6.50
N VAL A 326 -17.15 -0.03 6.34
CA VAL A 326 -16.11 0.39 7.29
C VAL A 326 -16.35 1.85 7.67
N GLY A 327 -16.28 2.15 8.97
CA GLY A 327 -16.35 3.53 9.44
C GLY A 327 -15.15 4.33 8.93
N ILE A 328 -15.41 5.49 8.33
CA ILE A 328 -14.35 6.39 7.84
C ILE A 328 -13.79 7.18 9.04
N PRO A 329 -12.53 6.95 9.43
CA PRO A 329 -11.94 7.62 10.59
C PRO A 329 -11.62 9.09 10.30
N TYR A 330 -11.53 9.91 11.35
CA TYR A 330 -11.29 11.36 11.25
C TYR A 330 -9.94 11.72 10.58
N TYR A 331 -8.99 10.80 10.57
CA TYR A 331 -7.70 10.94 9.88
C TYR A 331 -7.76 10.60 8.38
N ASN A 332 -8.89 10.12 7.86
CA ASN A 332 -9.14 9.97 6.42
C ASN A 332 -10.12 11.06 5.94
N LYS A 333 -9.57 12.17 5.43
CA LYS A 333 -10.36 13.34 4.98
C LYS A 333 -10.76 13.32 3.51
N VAL A 334 -10.23 12.38 2.73
CA VAL A 334 -10.41 12.33 1.28
C VAL A 334 -11.60 11.45 0.90
N LEU A 335 -11.82 10.38 1.66
CA LEU A 335 -12.81 9.37 1.34
C LEU A 335 -14.24 9.84 1.65
N ASN A 336 -15.11 9.77 0.64
CA ASN A 336 -16.54 10.04 0.79
C ASN A 336 -17.29 8.78 1.27
N PRO A 337 -18.40 8.92 2.00
CA PRO A 337 -19.25 7.78 2.38
C PRO A 337 -19.88 7.10 1.16
N ALA A 338 -20.22 5.83 1.32
CA ALA A 338 -21.00 5.08 0.34
C ALA A 338 -22.46 5.55 0.34
N LEU A 339 -23.07 5.55 -0.85
CA LEU A 339 -24.45 5.95 -1.09
C LEU A 339 -25.26 4.76 -1.58
N CYS A 340 -26.44 4.53 -1.01
CA CYS A 340 -27.36 3.52 -1.48
C CYS A 340 -28.06 3.99 -2.76
N LEU A 341 -28.16 3.10 -3.75
CA LEU A 341 -28.97 3.30 -4.95
C LEU A 341 -30.39 2.85 -4.64
N ILE A 342 -31.34 3.78 -4.66
CA ILE A 342 -32.72 3.51 -4.24
C ILE A 342 -33.72 3.74 -5.38
N THR A 343 -34.82 2.98 -5.31
CA THR A 343 -36.05 3.23 -6.07
C THR A 343 -37.14 3.66 -5.11
N THR A 344 -37.81 4.76 -5.41
CA THR A 344 -38.99 5.21 -4.67
C THR A 344 -40.23 4.42 -5.09
N LYS A 345 -41.32 4.48 -4.31
CA LYS A 345 -42.59 3.80 -4.65
C LYS A 345 -43.18 4.18 -6.01
N ASP A 346 -42.97 5.41 -6.44
CA ASP A 346 -43.36 5.95 -7.75
C ASP A 346 -42.36 5.60 -8.87
N GLY A 347 -41.34 4.78 -8.60
CA GLY A 347 -40.39 4.26 -9.60
C GLY A 347 -39.17 5.15 -9.86
N ASN A 348 -39.06 6.30 -9.20
CA ASN A 348 -37.95 7.24 -9.39
C ASN A 348 -36.64 6.68 -8.83
N LYS A 349 -35.55 6.90 -9.57
CA LYS A 349 -34.20 6.41 -9.26
C LYS A 349 -33.37 7.51 -8.57
N LYS A 350 -32.84 7.24 -7.38
CA LYS A 350 -32.05 8.22 -6.61
C LYS A 350 -30.87 7.56 -5.88
N THR A 351 -29.96 8.39 -5.36
CA THR A 351 -28.89 8.00 -4.44
C THR A 351 -29.18 8.59 -3.06
N ALA A 352 -28.92 7.84 -1.98
CA ALA A 352 -29.14 8.30 -0.61
C ALA A 352 -28.01 7.88 0.33
N ASN A 353 -27.55 8.82 1.17
CA ASN A 353 -26.75 8.48 2.34
C ASN A 353 -27.71 8.08 3.48
N ILE A 354 -27.87 6.78 3.69
CA ILE A 354 -28.78 6.24 4.74
C ILE A 354 -28.18 6.28 6.15
N TYR A 355 -26.94 6.72 6.28
CA TYR A 355 -26.19 6.76 7.54
C TYR A 355 -25.81 8.17 7.99
N ALA A 356 -26.17 9.20 7.21
CA ALA A 356 -25.88 10.60 7.49
C ALA A 356 -24.44 10.79 8.00
N ASP A 357 -24.28 11.35 9.21
CA ASP A 357 -23.00 11.73 9.84
C ASP A 357 -22.16 10.56 10.39
N ASN A 358 -22.61 9.31 10.19
CA ASN A 358 -21.85 8.13 10.61
C ASN A 358 -20.71 7.78 9.64
N ASN A 359 -20.60 8.45 8.49
CA ASN A 359 -19.51 8.33 7.51
C ASN A 359 -19.07 6.88 7.26
N ILE A 360 -19.94 6.08 6.64
CA ILE A 360 -19.67 4.66 6.37
C ILE A 360 -19.23 4.48 4.91
N ALA A 361 -18.06 3.87 4.71
CA ALA A 361 -17.58 3.40 3.42
C ALA A 361 -18.08 1.99 3.12
N LEU A 362 -18.13 1.62 1.83
CA LEU A 362 -18.30 0.25 1.38
C LEU A 362 -17.02 -0.53 1.68
N GLY A 363 -17.15 -1.74 2.22
CA GLY A 363 -16.02 -2.65 2.45
C GLY A 363 -15.56 -3.34 1.17
N VAL A 364 -15.20 -2.54 0.15
CA VAL A 364 -14.77 -3.03 -1.16
C VAL A 364 -13.28 -3.33 -1.17
N THR A 365 -12.91 -4.60 -1.35
CA THR A 365 -11.52 -5.04 -1.37
C THR A 365 -11.06 -5.33 -2.80
N PHE A 366 -9.89 -4.82 -3.15
CA PHE A 366 -9.23 -5.06 -4.43
C PHE A 366 -8.13 -6.10 -4.23
N SER A 367 -8.15 -7.20 -4.96
CA SER A 367 -6.99 -8.08 -5.10
C SER A 367 -6.02 -7.40 -6.05
N ALA A 368 -5.11 -6.62 -5.50
CA ALA A 368 -4.35 -5.63 -6.28
C ALA A 368 -2.92 -5.43 -5.79
N LYS A 369 -2.14 -4.74 -6.63
CA LYS A 369 -0.78 -4.29 -6.33
C LYS A 369 -0.48 -2.98 -7.05
N PHE A 370 0.41 -2.16 -6.49
CA PHE A 370 0.89 -0.98 -7.20
C PHE A 370 1.85 -1.37 -8.33
N ASP A 371 1.70 -0.71 -9.46
CA ASP A 371 2.61 -0.86 -10.58
C ASP A 371 3.96 -0.21 -10.30
N TYR A 372 5.03 -0.98 -10.54
CA TYR A 372 6.38 -0.58 -10.22
C TYR A 372 7.37 -1.30 -11.12
N ALA A 373 8.25 -0.53 -11.76
CA ALA A 373 9.32 -1.03 -12.60
C ALA A 373 10.50 -0.06 -12.57
N ASN A 374 11.65 -0.49 -12.04
CA ASN A 374 12.86 0.33 -11.96
C ASN A 374 14.12 -0.54 -11.94
N GLY A 375 15.26 0.06 -12.32
CA GLY A 375 16.57 -0.45 -11.92
C GLY A 375 16.71 -0.38 -10.41
N TYR A 376 17.23 -1.47 -9.81
CA TYR A 376 17.34 -1.57 -8.36
C TYR A 376 18.44 -0.64 -7.84
N VAL A 377 18.10 0.17 -6.83
CA VAL A 377 19.06 1.04 -6.13
C VAL A 377 18.93 0.79 -4.64
N ASP A 378 19.97 0.24 -4.03
CA ASP A 378 20.05 0.11 -2.57
C ASP A 378 20.54 1.43 -1.97
N GLU A 379 19.63 2.20 -1.39
CA GLU A 379 19.94 3.46 -0.72
C GLU A 379 20.36 3.21 0.74
N GLY A 380 21.60 2.75 0.92
CA GLY A 380 22.21 2.61 2.23
C GLY A 380 22.44 3.96 2.93
N SER A 381 22.48 3.96 4.26
CA SER A 381 22.59 5.20 5.07
C SER A 381 23.87 6.02 4.79
N ALA A 382 24.99 5.35 4.49
CA ALA A 382 26.26 5.99 4.16
C ALA A 382 26.56 6.00 2.65
N THR A 383 26.23 4.92 1.93
CA THR A 383 26.51 4.74 0.50
C THR A 383 25.27 4.20 -0.20
N SER A 384 24.98 4.73 -1.39
CA SER A 384 23.94 4.19 -2.26
C SER A 384 24.60 3.35 -3.36
N PHE A 385 24.01 2.21 -3.70
CA PHE A 385 24.54 1.29 -4.70
C PHE A 385 23.50 1.10 -5.80
N ASN A 386 23.90 1.34 -7.05
CA ASN A 386 23.03 1.15 -8.19
C ASN A 386 23.21 -0.26 -8.77
N TYR A 387 22.34 -1.18 -8.37
CA TYR A 387 22.33 -2.55 -8.85
C TYR A 387 21.72 -2.63 -10.27
N GLY A 388 20.98 -1.60 -10.69
CA GLY A 388 20.54 -1.41 -12.07
C GLY A 388 21.66 -1.03 -13.04
N LEU A 389 22.89 -0.82 -12.57
CA LEU A 389 24.05 -0.52 -13.42
C LEU A 389 24.88 -1.78 -13.69
N VAL A 390 25.04 -2.13 -14.96
CA VAL A 390 25.89 -3.25 -15.40
C VAL A 390 27.08 -2.75 -16.21
N GLN A 391 28.28 -3.21 -15.83
CA GLN A 391 29.51 -3.02 -16.58
C GLN A 391 29.75 -4.19 -17.53
N MET A 392 29.74 -3.90 -18.82
CA MET A 392 30.08 -4.84 -19.88
C MET A 392 31.60 -4.90 -20.07
N ASN A 393 32.11 -6.09 -20.41
CA ASN A 393 33.45 -6.27 -20.94
C ASN A 393 33.59 -5.61 -22.32
N ASN A 394 34.83 -5.40 -22.77
CA ASN A 394 35.10 -4.77 -24.06
C ASN A 394 34.58 -5.58 -25.25
N GLU A 395 34.45 -6.90 -25.12
CA GLU A 395 33.87 -7.75 -26.16
C GLU A 395 32.34 -7.66 -26.23
N GLY A 396 31.68 -7.12 -25.19
CA GLY A 396 30.22 -6.94 -25.12
C GLY A 396 29.45 -8.22 -24.80
N THR A 397 30.14 -9.30 -24.42
CA THR A 397 29.59 -10.64 -24.21
C THR A 397 29.26 -10.96 -22.76
N MET A 398 29.86 -10.23 -21.80
CA MET A 398 29.67 -10.45 -20.36
C MET A 398 29.42 -9.13 -19.65
N GLY A 399 28.39 -9.11 -18.82
CA GLY A 399 28.06 -7.99 -17.93
C GLY A 399 28.29 -8.35 -16.47
N GLN A 400 28.73 -7.38 -15.68
CA GLN A 400 28.91 -7.52 -14.26
C GLN A 400 28.33 -6.30 -13.51
N THR A 401 27.45 -6.58 -12.57
CA THR A 401 26.98 -5.59 -11.58
C THR A 401 27.62 -5.95 -10.25
N THR A 402 28.40 -5.03 -9.69
CA THR A 402 29.05 -5.20 -8.39
C THR A 402 28.23 -4.48 -7.32
N CYS A 403 27.85 -5.22 -6.29
CA CYS A 403 26.89 -4.80 -5.29
C CYS A 403 27.52 -4.71 -3.90
N THR A 404 26.71 -4.37 -2.89
CA THR A 404 27.18 -4.39 -1.50
C THR A 404 27.66 -5.78 -1.09
N GLN A 405 28.58 -5.81 -0.12
CA GLN A 405 29.04 -7.05 0.53
C GLN A 405 29.67 -8.10 -0.41
N GLY A 406 30.13 -7.68 -1.60
CA GLY A 406 30.77 -8.57 -2.57
C GLY A 406 29.80 -9.41 -3.40
N MET A 407 28.50 -9.12 -3.35
CA MET A 407 27.55 -9.73 -4.28
C MET A 407 27.84 -9.27 -5.71
N VAL A 408 27.76 -10.21 -6.65
CA VAL A 408 27.98 -9.96 -8.08
C VAL A 408 26.83 -10.56 -8.86
N PHE A 409 26.26 -9.79 -9.78
CA PHE A 409 25.24 -10.25 -10.72
C PHE A 409 25.77 -10.21 -12.16
N PRO A 410 25.40 -11.17 -13.01
CA PRO A 410 25.81 -11.26 -14.41
C PRO A 410 25.07 -10.27 -15.34
N GLY A 411 24.36 -9.28 -14.80
CA GLY A 411 23.49 -8.38 -15.52
C GLY A 411 22.96 -7.27 -14.60
N ALA A 412 22.22 -6.33 -15.17
CA ALA A 412 21.59 -5.26 -14.40
C ALA A 412 20.39 -5.81 -13.62
N VAL A 413 20.25 -5.42 -12.36
CA VAL A 413 19.14 -5.87 -11.52
C VAL A 413 17.95 -4.93 -11.68
N ALA A 414 16.84 -5.47 -12.17
CA ALA A 414 15.55 -4.83 -12.16
C ALA A 414 14.78 -5.22 -10.89
N GLN A 415 14.06 -4.24 -10.35
CA GLN A 415 13.13 -4.41 -9.27
C GLN A 415 11.74 -4.07 -9.77
N LEU A 416 10.86 -5.05 -9.68
CA LEU A 416 9.58 -5.10 -10.35
C LEU A 416 8.50 -5.46 -9.32
N ASN A 417 7.24 -5.23 -9.64
CA ASN A 417 6.12 -5.62 -8.76
C ASN A 417 5.64 -7.07 -8.97
N GLY A 418 6.38 -7.87 -9.73
CA GLY A 418 6.01 -9.23 -10.12
C GLY A 418 7.03 -9.82 -11.07
N THR A 419 6.75 -11.02 -11.57
CA THR A 419 7.61 -11.76 -12.50
C THR A 419 7.63 -11.10 -13.88
N TRP A 420 8.76 -11.21 -14.59
CA TRP A 420 8.88 -10.71 -15.95
C TRP A 420 7.96 -11.47 -16.90
N TYR A 421 7.83 -12.77 -16.70
CA TYR A 421 6.95 -13.64 -17.47
C TYR A 421 5.73 -14.06 -16.67
N ASP A 422 4.59 -14.15 -17.35
CA ASP A 422 3.43 -14.84 -16.80
C ASP A 422 3.53 -16.37 -16.94
N GLU A 423 2.52 -17.08 -16.44
CA GLU A 423 2.42 -18.55 -16.53
C GLU A 423 2.45 -19.10 -17.97
N LYS A 424 2.09 -18.28 -18.96
CA LYS A 424 2.11 -18.61 -20.39
C LYS A 424 3.40 -18.15 -21.08
N LYS A 425 4.40 -17.71 -20.31
CA LYS A 425 5.68 -17.16 -20.78
C LYS A 425 5.54 -15.89 -21.64
N GLN A 426 4.48 -15.12 -21.44
CA GLN A 426 4.33 -13.79 -22.05
C GLN A 426 4.99 -12.71 -21.18
N GLU A 427 5.75 -11.82 -21.81
CA GLU A 427 6.38 -10.69 -21.14
C GLU A 427 5.34 -9.75 -20.52
N GLN A 428 5.56 -9.38 -19.26
CA GLN A 428 4.77 -8.42 -18.50
C GLN A 428 5.42 -7.04 -18.44
N TYR A 429 6.68 -6.94 -18.89
CA TYR A 429 7.48 -5.73 -18.96
C TYR A 429 8.23 -5.67 -20.28
N THR A 430 8.55 -4.46 -20.73
CA THR A 430 9.37 -4.26 -21.94
C THR A 430 10.46 -3.24 -21.70
N LEU A 431 11.49 -3.25 -22.55
CA LEU A 431 12.60 -2.30 -22.50
C LEU A 431 12.57 -1.35 -23.70
N SER A 432 12.96 -0.09 -23.47
CA SER A 432 13.08 0.91 -24.54
C SER A 432 14.30 1.80 -24.34
N GLY A 433 14.69 2.54 -25.40
CA GLY A 433 15.85 3.44 -25.36
C GLY A 433 17.19 2.72 -25.52
N MET A 434 17.17 1.45 -25.95
CA MET A 434 18.39 0.68 -26.23
C MET A 434 19.17 1.31 -27.39
N ALA A 435 20.43 1.65 -27.14
CA ALA A 435 21.34 2.10 -28.17
C ALA A 435 21.62 1.00 -29.21
N SER A 436 21.97 1.38 -30.44
CA SER A 436 22.19 0.44 -31.56
C SER A 436 23.32 -0.57 -31.34
N TRP A 437 24.26 -0.26 -30.42
CA TRP A 437 25.34 -1.14 -30.03
C TRP A 437 24.93 -2.20 -29.00
N ILE A 438 23.72 -2.11 -28.43
CA ILE A 438 23.10 -3.18 -27.62
C ILE A 438 22.29 -4.05 -28.58
N LYS A 439 22.71 -5.29 -28.75
CA LYS A 439 22.13 -6.24 -29.73
C LYS A 439 20.95 -7.03 -29.19
N GLY A 440 20.82 -7.13 -27.87
CA GLY A 440 19.70 -7.81 -27.24
C GLY A 440 19.86 -7.90 -25.74
N TYR A 441 18.88 -8.54 -25.12
CA TYR A 441 18.88 -8.87 -23.71
C TYR A 441 18.23 -10.24 -23.48
N THR A 442 18.54 -10.84 -22.33
CA THR A 442 17.86 -12.01 -21.79
C THR A 442 17.51 -11.75 -20.34
N ILE A 443 16.45 -12.39 -19.86
CA ILE A 443 15.94 -12.23 -18.50
C ILE A 443 16.28 -13.47 -17.69
N ASP A 444 16.87 -13.25 -16.52
CA ASP A 444 17.19 -14.26 -15.53
C ASP A 444 16.46 -13.91 -14.22
N GLU A 445 15.24 -14.44 -14.10
CA GLU A 445 14.43 -14.33 -12.88
C GLU A 445 14.47 -15.60 -12.03
N GLU A 446 14.78 -16.76 -12.60
CA GLU A 446 14.80 -18.05 -11.88
C GLU A 446 15.99 -18.15 -10.92
N SER A 447 17.19 -17.74 -11.35
CA SER A 447 18.40 -17.87 -10.52
C SER A 447 18.36 -17.01 -9.25
N TYR A 448 17.51 -15.98 -9.24
CA TYR A 448 17.38 -15.01 -8.16
C TYR A 448 15.96 -14.91 -7.61
N LYS A 449 15.12 -15.89 -7.92
CA LYS A 449 13.71 -15.95 -7.51
C LYS A 449 13.54 -15.84 -6.01
N ASP A 450 14.40 -16.50 -5.24
CA ASP A 450 14.36 -16.48 -3.77
C ASP A 450 14.64 -15.08 -3.18
N TYR A 451 15.33 -14.22 -3.93
CA TYR A 451 15.59 -12.82 -3.57
C TYR A 451 14.52 -11.86 -4.09
N GLY A 452 13.56 -12.33 -4.90
CA GLY A 452 12.56 -11.48 -5.55
C GLY A 452 13.17 -10.49 -6.55
N LEU A 453 14.35 -10.80 -7.10
CA LEU A 453 15.09 -9.94 -8.04
C LEU A 453 15.01 -10.49 -9.47
N THR A 454 15.01 -9.60 -10.45
CA THR A 454 15.09 -9.95 -11.87
C THR A 454 16.39 -9.42 -12.43
N VAL A 455 17.21 -10.27 -13.06
CA VAL A 455 18.47 -9.86 -13.69
C VAL A 455 18.31 -9.78 -15.20
N VAL A 456 18.60 -8.61 -15.76
CA VAL A 456 18.60 -8.34 -17.20
C VAL A 456 20.04 -8.42 -17.72
N LYS A 457 20.32 -9.45 -18.51
CA LYS A 457 21.64 -9.67 -19.12
C LYS A 457 21.64 -9.10 -20.53
N PHE A 458 22.56 -8.19 -20.83
CA PHE A 458 22.66 -7.55 -22.14
C PHE A 458 23.73 -8.21 -23.01
N THR A 459 23.56 -8.13 -24.32
CA THR A 459 24.59 -8.43 -25.31
C THR A 459 24.87 -7.18 -26.12
N CYS A 460 26.14 -6.82 -26.24
CA CYS A 460 26.59 -5.60 -26.90
C CYS A 460 27.56 -5.93 -28.04
N GLU A 461 27.74 -5.00 -28.97
CA GLU A 461 28.90 -5.03 -29.86
C GLU A 461 30.19 -4.92 -29.05
N ALA A 462 31.31 -5.35 -29.64
CA ALA A 462 32.61 -5.00 -29.11
C ALA A 462 32.76 -3.47 -29.02
N LEU A 463 33.47 -3.00 -28.00
CA LEU A 463 33.84 -1.61 -27.85
C LEU A 463 34.80 -1.25 -29.00
N PRO A 464 34.47 -0.26 -29.84
CA PRO A 464 35.40 0.18 -30.89
C PRO A 464 36.71 0.66 -30.29
N SER A 465 37.84 0.36 -30.92
CA SER A 465 39.17 0.71 -30.41
C SER A 465 39.40 2.22 -30.23
N ASN A 466 38.63 3.06 -30.92
CA ASN A 466 38.67 4.51 -30.81
C ASN A 466 37.67 5.11 -29.80
N VAL A 467 36.94 4.27 -29.06
CA VAL A 467 35.97 4.68 -28.04
C VAL A 467 36.49 4.28 -26.66
N GLN A 468 36.76 5.26 -25.80
CA GLN A 468 37.23 5.00 -24.42
C GLN A 468 36.16 4.30 -23.58
N GLY A 469 34.91 4.73 -23.70
CA GLY A 469 33.76 4.09 -23.07
C GLY A 469 32.43 4.63 -23.60
N ARG A 470 31.34 3.91 -23.35
CA ARG A 470 29.98 4.26 -23.79
C ARG A 470 28.93 3.82 -22.79
N LYS A 471 27.90 4.66 -22.61
CA LYS A 471 26.80 4.46 -21.65
C LYS A 471 25.45 4.49 -22.38
N CYS A 472 24.50 3.68 -21.90
CA CYS A 472 23.10 3.75 -22.29
C CYS A 472 22.21 3.62 -21.04
N ASP A 473 21.23 4.50 -20.89
CA ASP A 473 20.17 4.36 -19.90
C ASP A 473 18.93 3.81 -20.60
N ILE A 474 18.42 2.67 -20.11
CA ILE A 474 17.33 1.88 -20.70
C ILE A 474 16.14 1.95 -19.76
N LEU A 475 14.98 2.34 -20.31
CA LEU A 475 13.75 2.45 -19.54
C LEU A 475 13.01 1.11 -19.50
N ILE A 476 12.50 0.76 -18.32
CA ILE A 476 11.61 -0.38 -18.13
C ILE A 476 10.16 0.13 -18.18
N HIS A 477 9.33 -0.52 -18.98
CA HIS A 477 7.89 -0.28 -19.06
C HIS A 477 7.16 -1.38 -18.30
N GLY A 478 6.47 -0.99 -17.24
CA GLY A 478 5.48 -1.82 -16.55
C GLY A 478 4.12 -1.74 -17.22
N LYS A 479 3.06 -2.09 -16.48
CA LYS A 479 1.68 -2.07 -16.99
C LYS A 479 1.18 -0.62 -17.17
N GLY A 480 1.44 0.24 -16.20
CA GLY A 480 1.04 1.64 -16.16
C GLY A 480 2.16 2.61 -15.79
N VAL A 481 3.38 2.11 -15.53
CA VAL A 481 4.54 2.95 -15.20
C VAL A 481 5.69 2.80 -16.19
N VAL A 482 6.48 3.87 -16.32
CA VAL A 482 7.81 3.85 -16.95
C VAL A 482 8.83 4.16 -15.87
N SER A 483 9.93 3.41 -15.84
CA SER A 483 10.97 3.56 -14.82
C SER A 483 11.52 4.98 -14.75
N ASN A 484 11.58 5.54 -13.54
CA ASN A 484 12.29 6.80 -13.26
C ASN A 484 13.75 6.55 -12.82
N LYS A 485 14.09 5.31 -12.49
CA LYS A 485 15.44 4.81 -12.29
C LYS A 485 15.73 3.79 -13.40
N PRO A 486 16.41 4.17 -14.49
CA PRO A 486 16.65 3.26 -15.62
C PRO A 486 17.63 2.14 -15.26
N LEU A 487 17.69 1.12 -16.10
CA LEU A 487 18.84 0.22 -16.16
C LEU A 487 19.96 0.96 -16.89
N THR A 488 21.17 0.94 -16.36
CA THR A 488 22.32 1.61 -16.95
C THR A 488 23.31 0.57 -17.46
N VAL A 489 23.58 0.57 -18.77
CA VAL A 489 24.60 -0.29 -19.39
C VAL A 489 25.82 0.56 -19.69
N VAL A 490 26.98 0.15 -19.21
CA VAL A 490 28.26 0.83 -19.46
C VAL A 490 29.28 -0.15 -20.03
N GLN A 491 30.13 0.31 -20.95
CA GLN A 491 31.18 -0.50 -21.56
C GLN A 491 32.43 0.36 -21.78
N GLY A 492 33.61 -0.20 -21.48
CA GLY A 492 34.86 0.56 -21.45
C GLY A 492 35.01 1.44 -20.21
N ASP A 493 35.93 2.39 -20.27
CA ASP A 493 36.24 3.34 -19.20
C ASP A 493 35.34 4.58 -19.31
N ILE A 494 34.47 4.75 -18.30
CA ILE A 494 33.56 5.90 -18.16
C ILE A 494 33.83 6.57 -16.81
N THR A 495 35.03 7.08 -16.63
CA THR A 495 35.47 7.76 -15.40
C THR A 495 34.83 9.15 -15.20
N ALA A 496 34.16 9.73 -16.21
CA ALA A 496 33.66 11.11 -16.18
C ALA A 496 32.13 11.28 -16.09
N GLY A 497 31.32 10.20 -16.09
CA GLY A 497 29.85 10.33 -16.28
C GLY A 497 28.97 9.40 -15.43
N ILE A 498 29.55 8.71 -14.45
CA ILE A 498 28.82 7.80 -13.56
C ILE A 498 28.95 8.36 -12.14
N ASP A 499 27.85 8.87 -11.57
CA ASP A 499 27.81 9.37 -10.18
C ASP A 499 27.96 8.26 -9.11
N ASN A 500 28.38 7.06 -9.49
CA ASN A 500 28.57 5.91 -8.60
C ASN A 500 29.85 5.15 -8.92
N ILE A 501 31.01 5.73 -8.60
CA ILE A 501 32.15 4.94 -8.13
C ILE A 501 32.71 5.66 -6.91
N ASN A 502 32.37 5.16 -5.72
CA ASN A 502 33.01 5.49 -4.44
C ASN A 502 33.48 6.95 -4.30
N LYS A 503 32.57 7.92 -4.30
CA LYS A 503 32.83 9.12 -3.52
C LYS A 503 32.34 8.83 -2.11
N PRO A 504 33.22 8.55 -1.12
CA PRO A 504 32.82 8.77 0.26
C PRO A 504 32.39 10.24 0.31
N THR A 505 31.09 10.49 0.40
CA THR A 505 30.59 11.84 0.62
C THR A 505 31.35 12.37 1.83
N LEU A 506 32.05 13.48 1.60
CA LEU A 506 32.77 14.31 2.55
C LEU A 506 32.31 14.07 3.98
N GLN A 507 33.27 13.79 4.89
CA GLN A 507 33.04 13.83 6.33
C GLN A 507 32.25 15.10 6.65
N LYS A 508 30.94 14.97 6.89
CA LYS A 508 30.14 16.07 7.43
C LYS A 508 30.81 16.42 8.75
N GLU A 509 31.30 17.65 8.87
CA GLU A 509 31.78 18.12 10.17
C GLU A 509 30.61 18.19 11.13
N TYR A 510 30.43 17.12 11.91
CA TYR A 510 29.39 17.07 12.92
C TYR A 510 29.69 18.13 13.99
N PRO A 511 28.72 18.99 14.35
CA PRO A 511 28.90 19.93 15.44
C PRO A 511 29.23 19.16 16.74
N MET A 512 30.14 19.71 17.55
CA MET A 512 30.49 19.15 18.85
C MET A 512 29.63 19.78 19.93
N TYR A 513 29.19 18.98 20.90
CA TYR A 513 28.47 19.44 22.08
C TYR A 513 29.22 19.05 23.35
N ASN A 514 29.20 19.88 24.39
CA ASN A 514 29.72 19.46 25.71
C ASN A 514 28.72 18.54 26.44
N ALA A 515 29.10 18.02 27.60
CA ALA A 515 28.25 17.15 28.42
C ALA A 515 26.92 17.81 28.88
N ALA A 516 26.83 19.14 28.83
CA ALA A 516 25.63 19.92 29.14
C ALA A 516 24.76 20.21 27.90
N GLY A 517 25.10 19.68 26.72
CA GLY A 517 24.33 19.85 25.48
C GLY A 517 24.54 21.19 24.76
N GLN A 518 25.53 21.98 25.16
CA GLN A 518 25.86 23.24 24.49
C GLN A 518 26.82 22.99 23.32
N ARG A 519 26.59 23.64 22.17
CA ARG A 519 27.48 23.56 21.01
C ARG A 519 28.83 24.22 21.33
N VAL A 520 29.93 23.53 21.03
CA VAL A 520 31.30 23.97 21.32
C VAL A 520 32.18 23.98 20.06
N GLN A 521 33.19 24.83 20.05
CA GLN A 521 34.16 24.95 18.95
C GLN A 521 35.19 23.80 18.98
N LYS A 522 35.89 23.55 17.85
CA LYS A 522 36.88 22.46 17.70
C LYS A 522 37.96 22.41 18.78
N GLY A 523 38.34 23.56 19.34
CA GLY A 523 39.37 23.68 20.39
C GLY A 523 38.88 23.46 21.83
N TYR A 524 37.61 23.10 22.05
CA TYR A 524 37.08 22.87 23.39
C TYR A 524 37.75 21.65 24.04
N LYS A 525 38.28 21.82 25.26
CA LYS A 525 38.89 20.72 26.03
C LYS A 525 37.89 20.07 26.97
N GLY A 526 37.78 18.76 26.91
CA GLY A 526 36.89 17.97 27.77
C GLY A 526 36.06 16.93 27.02
N ILE A 527 35.07 16.37 27.70
CA ILE A 527 34.15 15.39 27.09
C ILE A 527 33.24 16.13 26.11
N VAL A 528 33.30 15.72 24.85
CA VAL A 528 32.42 16.18 23.78
C VAL A 528 31.58 15.03 23.23
N ILE A 529 30.38 15.36 22.77
CA ILE A 529 29.49 14.48 22.02
C ILE A 529 29.55 14.94 20.57
N GLN A 530 29.98 14.05 19.68
CA GLN A 530 30.05 14.30 18.24
C GLN A 530 29.62 13.02 17.51
N ASN A 531 28.67 13.14 16.58
CA ASN A 531 28.08 11.98 15.90
C ASN A 531 27.54 10.90 16.88
N GLY A 532 26.86 11.32 17.95
CA GLY A 532 26.30 10.41 18.97
C GLY A 532 27.33 9.74 19.88
N MET A 533 28.63 9.94 19.65
CA MET A 533 29.70 9.34 20.44
C MET A 533 30.29 10.32 21.43
N LYS A 534 30.45 9.89 22.69
CA LYS A 534 31.22 10.60 23.70
C LYS A 534 32.71 10.37 23.45
N ARG A 535 33.49 11.44 23.30
CA ARG A 535 34.96 11.38 23.22
C ARG A 535 35.60 12.48 24.04
N VAL A 536 36.82 12.24 24.52
CA VAL A 536 37.64 13.29 25.16
C VAL A 536 38.36 14.06 24.06
N ASN A 537 38.08 15.37 23.97
CA ASN A 537 38.80 16.28 23.10
C ASN A 537 39.95 16.91 23.92
N LYS A 538 41.20 16.60 23.55
CA LYS A 538 42.42 16.93 24.31
C LYS A 538 43.00 18.29 23.94
#